data_AF-A0A945IEJ0-F1
#
_entry.id   AF-A0A945IEJ0-F1
#
_cell.length_a   1.000
_cell.length_b   1.000
_cell.length_c   1.000
_cell.angle_alpha   90.00
_cell.angle_beta   90.00
_cell.angle_gamma   90.00
#
_symmetry.space_group_name_H-M   'P 1'
#
loop_
_entity.id
_entity.type
_entity.pdbx_description
1 polymer ?
#
loop_
_entity_poly.entity_id
_entity_poly.type
_entity_poly.pdbx_seq_one_letter_code
_entity_poly.pdbx_strand_id
1 'polypeptide(L)'
;MDFGYGNGVDGVFKFISNAEVLAVFFPKFGQSVVIDIRPKDGITPLVRVVPMARSIADRLRTIKRMRPDLPRPQDIIAIPWVGYVEAMKMSGLWDKVVARIEESGFPDAVTAAETAFEELIRLERRELAQLIMGEQYETLWARRTS
;
A
#
# COMPACT_ATOMS: atom_id res chain seq x y z
N MET A 1 10.83 -17.85 -0.26
CA MET A 1 9.53 -17.39 0.25
C MET A 1 8.49 -18.07 -0.61
N ASP A 2 7.74 -18.97 -0.02
CA ASP A 2 6.63 -19.64 -0.67
C ASP A 2 5.48 -18.64 -0.77
N PHE A 3 5.23 -18.11 -1.97
CA PHE A 3 4.02 -17.35 -2.22
C PHE A 3 2.91 -18.39 -2.26
N GLY A 4 2.16 -18.51 -1.16
CA GLY A 4 1.06 -19.47 -1.04
C GLY A 4 -0.03 -19.22 -2.08
N TYR A 5 0.15 -19.78 -3.28
CA TYR A 5 -0.86 -19.93 -4.32
C TYR A 5 -1.81 -21.10 -3.99
N GLY A 6 -2.13 -21.29 -2.71
CA GLY A 6 -2.86 -22.47 -2.21
C GLY A 6 -4.31 -22.21 -1.84
N ASN A 7 -4.72 -20.95 -1.68
CA ASN A 7 -6.10 -20.59 -1.36
C ASN A 7 -6.60 -19.66 -2.46
N GLY A 8 -7.80 -19.91 -3.00
CA GLY A 8 -8.44 -19.03 -3.97
C GLY A 8 -8.54 -17.57 -3.46
N VAL A 9 -9.05 -16.68 -4.31
CA VAL A 9 -9.21 -15.23 -4.03
C VAL A 9 -9.79 -14.96 -2.63
N ASP A 10 -10.73 -15.79 -2.16
CA ASP A 10 -11.36 -15.70 -0.84
C ASP A 10 -10.39 -15.87 0.33
N GLY A 11 -9.37 -16.73 0.18
CA GLY A 11 -8.35 -16.96 1.20
C GLY A 11 -7.50 -15.72 1.44
N VAL A 12 -7.16 -14.99 0.37
CA VAL A 12 -6.38 -13.75 0.44
C VAL A 12 -7.15 -12.67 1.20
N PHE A 13 -8.45 -12.52 0.93
CA PHE A 13 -9.30 -11.55 1.62
C PHE A 13 -9.50 -11.86 3.11
N LYS A 14 -9.53 -13.15 3.49
CA LYS A 14 -9.58 -13.55 4.90
C LYS A 14 -8.35 -13.10 5.69
N PHE A 15 -7.17 -13.14 5.08
CA PHE A 15 -5.95 -12.65 5.73
C PHE A 15 -5.99 -11.13 5.93
N ILE A 16 -6.44 -10.38 4.92
CA ILE A 16 -6.57 -8.91 5.00
C ILE A 16 -7.54 -8.52 6.13
N SER A 17 -8.66 -9.23 6.26
CA SER A 17 -9.70 -8.91 7.26
C SER A 17 -9.20 -9.06 8.70
N ASN A 18 -8.25 -9.97 8.95
CA ASN A 18 -7.70 -10.23 10.28
C ASN A 18 -6.42 -9.44 10.59
N ALA A 19 -5.82 -8.77 9.60
CA ALA A 19 -4.55 -8.10 9.79
C ALA A 19 -4.73 -6.72 10.41
N GLU A 20 -4.01 -6.49 11.51
CA GLU A 20 -3.96 -5.17 12.17
C GLU A 20 -2.90 -4.26 11.54
N VAL A 21 -1.95 -4.84 10.81
CA VAL A 21 -0.90 -4.11 10.10
C VAL A 21 -0.79 -4.62 8.67
N LEU A 22 -1.01 -3.73 7.72
CA LEU A 22 -1.00 -3.99 6.29
C LEU A 22 -0.06 -3.00 5.59
N ALA A 23 0.67 -3.48 4.59
CA ALA A 23 1.40 -2.64 3.66
C ALA A 23 1.10 -3.08 2.22
N VAL A 24 0.50 -2.20 1.42
CA VAL A 24 0.38 -2.42 -0.03
C VAL A 24 1.49 -1.62 -0.70
N PHE A 25 2.34 -2.29 -1.46
CA PHE A 25 3.47 -1.64 -2.12
C PHE A 25 3.30 -1.64 -3.65
N PHE A 26 3.71 -0.54 -4.26
CA PHE A 26 3.51 -0.21 -5.68
C PHE A 26 4.88 -0.07 -6.36
N PRO A 27 5.45 -1.17 -6.90
CA PRO A 27 6.79 -1.17 -7.47
C PRO A 27 6.97 -0.16 -8.61
N LYS A 28 5.91 0.12 -9.38
CA LYS A 28 5.94 1.04 -10.52
C LYS A 28 6.43 2.45 -10.17
N PHE A 29 6.09 2.94 -8.99
CA PHE A 29 6.46 4.29 -8.55
C PHE A 29 7.15 4.31 -7.18
N GLY A 30 7.59 3.14 -6.69
CA GLY A 30 8.45 3.02 -5.51
C GLY A 30 7.81 3.44 -4.19
N GLN A 31 6.49 3.42 -4.06
CA GLN A 31 5.76 3.81 -2.84
C GLN A 31 4.95 2.66 -2.25
N SER A 32 4.57 2.80 -0.99
CA SER A 32 3.68 1.91 -0.26
C SER A 32 2.66 2.71 0.51
N VAL A 33 1.44 2.21 0.65
CA VAL A 33 0.55 2.66 1.72
C VAL A 33 0.69 1.69 2.90
N VAL A 34 0.94 2.26 4.07
CA VAL A 34 0.99 1.54 5.35
C VAL A 34 -0.28 1.84 6.13
N ILE A 35 -0.92 0.78 6.61
CA ILE A 35 -2.08 0.82 7.49
C ILE A 35 -1.72 0.10 8.78
N ASP A 36 -1.83 0.78 9.92
CA ASP A 36 -1.64 0.23 11.27
C ASP A 36 -2.82 0.66 12.16
N ILE A 37 -3.76 -0.27 12.31
CA ILE A 37 -5.02 -0.12 13.06
C ILE A 37 -4.95 -0.79 14.44
N ARG A 38 -3.75 -1.18 14.90
CA ARG A 38 -3.60 -1.83 16.21
C ARG A 38 -4.18 -0.93 17.31
N PRO A 39 -5.08 -1.46 18.15
CA PRO A 39 -5.81 -0.66 19.12
C PRO A 39 -4.85 -0.19 20.22
N LYS A 40 -4.99 1.09 20.61
CA LYS A 40 -4.40 1.65 21.83
C LYS A 40 -5.14 2.92 22.21
N ASP A 41 -5.46 3.05 23.49
CA ASP A 41 -6.18 4.20 24.04
C ASP A 41 -5.49 5.51 23.66
N GLY A 42 -6.27 6.43 23.09
CA GLY A 42 -5.81 7.74 22.65
C GLY A 42 -4.87 7.75 21.44
N ILE A 43 -4.66 6.62 20.76
CA ILE A 43 -3.81 6.55 19.56
C ILE A 43 -4.63 6.19 18.33
N THR A 44 -4.76 7.17 17.42
CA THR A 44 -5.42 7.01 16.13
C THR A 44 -4.69 5.99 15.24
N PRO A 45 -5.41 5.16 14.47
CA PRO A 45 -4.84 4.37 13.38
C PRO A 45 -3.97 5.20 12.43
N LEU A 46 -2.98 4.54 11.84
CA LEU A 46 -2.06 5.17 10.90
C LEU A 46 -2.46 4.69 9.51
N VAL A 47 -2.70 5.64 8.61
CA VAL A 47 -2.80 5.38 7.18
C VAL A 47 -1.90 6.39 6.48
N ARG A 48 -0.85 5.91 5.81
CA ARG A 48 0.15 6.81 5.23
C ARG A 48 0.86 6.23 4.02
N VAL A 49 1.04 7.04 2.99
CA VAL A 49 1.93 6.74 1.86
C VAL A 49 3.38 7.02 2.26
N VAL A 50 4.26 6.07 1.99
CA VAL A 50 5.69 6.12 2.31
C VAL A 50 6.51 5.49 1.19
N PRO A 51 7.80 5.83 1.05
CA PRO A 51 8.69 5.10 0.15
C PRO A 51 8.71 3.60 0.48
N MET A 52 8.83 2.77 -0.55
CA MET A 52 8.96 1.33 -0.37
C MET A 52 10.20 0.98 0.45
N ALA A 53 9.98 0.30 1.57
CA ALA A 53 11.06 -0.32 2.33
C ALA A 53 11.66 -1.51 1.56
N ARG A 54 12.96 -1.72 1.72
CA ARG A 54 13.75 -2.67 0.90
C ARG A 54 13.70 -4.12 1.42
N SER A 55 13.17 -4.33 2.62
CA SER A 55 13.06 -5.66 3.25
C SER A 55 11.94 -5.69 4.29
N ILE A 56 11.57 -6.88 4.77
CA ILE A 56 10.60 -7.03 5.88
C ILE A 56 11.11 -6.32 7.14
N ALA A 57 12.40 -6.48 7.48
CA ALA A 57 13.00 -5.82 8.65
C ALA A 57 12.95 -4.29 8.53
N ASP A 58 13.16 -3.75 7.33
CA ASP A 58 13.08 -2.33 7.03
C ASP A 58 11.63 -1.80 7.10
N ARG A 59 10.64 -2.58 6.63
CA ARG A 59 9.21 -2.28 6.80
C ARG A 59 8.86 -2.16 8.29
N LEU A 60 9.18 -3.19 9.08
CA LEU A 60 8.91 -3.22 10.52
C LEU A 60 9.54 -2.02 11.26
N ARG A 61 10.78 -1.65 10.88
CA ARG A 61 11.48 -0.49 11.43
C ARG A 61 10.80 0.82 11.06
N THR A 62 10.38 0.96 9.81
CA THR A 62 9.67 2.15 9.31
C THR A 62 8.35 2.35 10.04
N ILE A 63 7.57 1.27 10.24
CA ILE A 63 6.33 1.32 11.02
C ILE A 63 6.60 1.71 12.47
N LYS A 64 7.59 1.09 13.14
CA LYS A 64 7.95 1.45 14.53
C LYS A 64 8.39 2.91 14.67
N ARG A 65 9.07 3.48 13.66
CA ARG A 65 9.42 4.92 13.66
C ARG A 65 8.18 5.82 13.55
N MET A 66 7.18 5.42 12.78
CA MET A 66 5.92 6.18 12.66
C MET A 66 4.96 5.96 13.84
N ARG A 67 5.09 4.84 14.56
CA ARG A 67 4.29 4.47 15.73
C ARG A 67 5.18 4.21 16.95
N PRO A 68 5.91 5.22 17.46
CA PRO A 68 6.87 5.05 18.55
C PRO A 68 6.22 4.51 19.84
N ASP A 69 4.94 4.84 20.06
CA ASP A 69 4.20 4.44 21.27
C ASP A 69 3.67 3.00 21.24
N LEU A 70 3.75 2.31 20.09
CA LEU A 70 3.37 0.90 19.98
C LEU A 70 4.61 0.01 19.96
N PRO A 71 4.53 -1.22 20.49
CA PRO A 71 5.59 -2.20 20.27
C PRO A 71 5.78 -2.42 18.76
N ARG A 72 6.98 -2.89 18.39
CA ARG A 72 7.21 -3.32 17.00
C ARG A 72 6.17 -4.40 16.64
N PRO A 73 5.48 -4.30 15.49
CA PRO A 73 4.52 -5.32 15.11
C PRO A 73 5.22 -6.68 14.95
N GLN A 74 4.53 -7.76 15.34
CA GLN A 74 5.04 -9.12 15.20
C GLN A 74 4.96 -9.57 13.75
N ASP A 75 3.82 -9.29 13.11
CA ASP A 75 3.54 -9.64 11.72
C ASP A 75 3.05 -8.42 10.94
N ILE A 76 3.28 -8.45 9.63
CA ILE A 76 2.74 -7.47 8.67
C ILE A 76 2.30 -8.26 7.44
N ILE A 77 1.08 -8.02 6.96
CA ILE A 77 0.71 -8.45 5.61
C ILE A 77 1.28 -7.46 4.60
N ALA A 78 2.09 -7.96 3.67
CA ALA A 78 2.68 -7.16 2.61
C ALA A 78 2.13 -7.62 1.25
N ILE A 79 1.43 -6.73 0.54
CA ILE A 79 0.80 -7.02 -0.74
C ILE A 79 1.52 -6.29 -1.88
N PRO A 80 2.15 -6.99 -2.83
CA PRO A 80 2.60 -6.38 -4.07
C PRO A 80 1.39 -6.01 -4.93
N TRP A 81 1.25 -4.73 -5.28
CA TRP A 81 0.25 -4.28 -6.25
C TRP A 81 0.93 -3.84 -7.55
N VAL A 82 0.73 -4.64 -8.61
CA VAL A 82 1.29 -4.38 -9.95
C VAL A 82 0.29 -3.75 -10.93
N GLY A 83 -0.97 -3.64 -10.53
CA GLY A 83 -2.04 -3.02 -11.33
C GLY A 83 -2.03 -1.49 -11.23
N TYR A 84 -3.09 -0.87 -11.75
CA TYR A 84 -3.36 0.55 -11.49
C TYR A 84 -3.90 0.75 -10.07
N VAL A 85 -3.69 1.92 -9.46
CA VAL A 85 -4.23 2.22 -8.12
C VAL A 85 -5.75 2.11 -8.11
N GLU A 86 -6.43 2.61 -9.14
CA GLU A 86 -7.89 2.50 -9.26
C GLU A 86 -8.38 1.05 -9.35
N ALA A 87 -7.61 0.17 -10.00
CA ALA A 87 -7.94 -1.26 -10.08
C ALA A 87 -7.89 -1.94 -8.70
N MET A 88 -7.14 -1.39 -7.73
CA MET A 88 -7.12 -1.86 -6.34
C MET A 88 -8.45 -1.60 -5.63
N LYS A 89 -9.12 -0.50 -5.98
CA LYS A 89 -10.45 -0.20 -5.46
C LYS A 89 -11.49 -1.07 -6.14
N MET A 90 -11.43 -1.21 -7.47
CA MET A 90 -12.35 -2.06 -8.22
C MET A 90 -12.30 -3.54 -7.82
N SER A 91 -11.13 -4.03 -7.36
CA SER A 91 -10.99 -5.41 -6.85
C SER A 91 -11.59 -5.62 -5.45
N GLY A 92 -12.03 -4.54 -4.78
CA GLY A 92 -12.52 -4.56 -3.41
C GLY A 92 -11.42 -4.61 -2.34
N LEU A 93 -10.14 -4.65 -2.71
CA LEU A 93 -9.04 -4.66 -1.74
C LEU A 93 -9.07 -3.39 -0.88
N TRP A 94 -9.18 -2.22 -1.51
CA TRP A 94 -9.21 -0.96 -0.79
C TRP A 94 -10.44 -0.82 0.12
N ASP A 95 -11.61 -1.26 -0.35
CA ASP A 95 -12.84 -1.18 0.43
C ASP A 95 -12.77 -2.05 1.69
N LYS A 96 -12.10 -3.20 1.64
CA LYS A 96 -11.83 -4.01 2.84
C LYS A 96 -10.89 -3.32 3.83
N VAL A 97 -9.91 -2.59 3.34
CA VAL A 97 -9.01 -1.79 4.19
C VAL A 97 -9.79 -0.67 4.87
N VAL A 98 -10.60 0.08 4.12
CA VAL A 98 -11.43 1.18 4.67
C VAL A 98 -12.43 0.67 5.69
N ALA A 99 -13.16 -0.40 5.39
CA ALA A 99 -14.11 -1.00 6.35
C ALA A 99 -13.43 -1.36 7.68
N ARG A 100 -12.19 -1.87 7.65
CA ARG A 100 -11.45 -2.21 8.86
C ARG A 100 -11.00 -0.97 9.65
N ILE A 101 -10.71 0.13 8.96
CA ILE A 101 -10.43 1.41 9.60
C ILE A 101 -11.70 1.98 10.24
N GLU A 102 -12.85 1.90 9.57
CA GLU A 102 -14.14 2.32 10.12
C GLU A 102 -14.50 1.55 11.40
N GLU A 103 -14.28 0.24 11.42
CA GLU A 103 -14.47 -0.62 12.60
C GLU A 103 -13.60 -0.22 13.81
N SER A 104 -12.50 0.50 13.59
CA SER A 104 -11.66 0.99 14.68
C SER A 104 -12.27 2.18 15.44
N GLY A 105 -13.29 2.84 14.87
CA GLY A 105 -14.02 3.93 15.51
C GLY A 105 -13.32 5.29 15.49
N PHE A 106 -12.33 5.49 14.62
CA PHE A 106 -11.59 6.75 14.48
C PHE A 106 -11.90 7.45 13.14
N PRO A 107 -12.78 8.46 13.11
CA PRO A 107 -13.15 9.16 11.88
C PRO A 107 -11.95 9.76 11.12
N ASP A 108 -11.00 10.35 11.85
CA ASP A 108 -9.79 10.94 11.25
C ASP A 108 -8.95 9.92 10.47
N ALA A 109 -9.00 8.64 10.86
CA ALA A 109 -8.30 7.58 10.15
C ALA A 109 -8.95 7.26 8.80
N VAL A 110 -10.28 7.40 8.68
CA VAL A 110 -11.01 7.24 7.42
C VAL A 110 -10.62 8.37 6.46
N THR A 111 -10.59 9.61 6.94
CA THR A 111 -10.12 10.76 6.14
C THR A 111 -8.65 10.60 5.72
N ALA A 112 -7.80 10.07 6.60
CA ALA A 112 -6.41 9.75 6.26
C ALA A 112 -6.31 8.67 5.17
N ALA A 113 -7.22 7.70 5.16
CA ALA A 113 -7.30 6.68 4.11
C ALA A 113 -7.68 7.31 2.76
N GLU A 114 -8.73 8.12 2.72
CA GLU A 114 -9.14 8.83 1.50
C GLU A 114 -7.99 9.67 0.94
N THR A 115 -7.34 10.45 1.80
CA THR A 115 -6.17 11.27 1.44
C THR A 115 -5.02 10.41 0.89
N ALA A 116 -4.71 9.29 1.53
CA ALA A 116 -3.66 8.39 1.08
C ALA A 116 -3.99 7.76 -0.28
N PHE A 117 -5.25 7.42 -0.54
CA PHE A 117 -5.67 6.86 -1.81
C PHE A 117 -5.56 7.88 -2.95
N GLU A 118 -6.00 9.11 -2.73
CA GLU A 118 -5.82 10.21 -3.70
C GLU A 118 -4.34 10.49 -3.98
N GLU A 119 -3.51 10.45 -2.94
CA GLU A 119 -2.05 10.60 -3.09
C GLU A 119 -1.46 9.50 -3.97
N LEU A 120 -1.85 8.24 -3.77
CA LEU A 120 -1.42 7.12 -4.62
C LEU A 120 -1.81 7.33 -6.10
N ILE A 121 -3.04 7.77 -6.38
CA ILE A 121 -3.49 8.09 -7.75
C ILE A 121 -2.61 9.19 -8.35
N ARG A 122 -2.31 10.24 -7.59
CA ARG A 122 -1.48 11.36 -8.05
C ARG A 122 -0.05 10.90 -8.37
N LEU A 123 0.52 10.02 -7.55
CA LEU A 123 1.84 9.44 -7.76
C LEU A 123 1.88 8.55 -9.01
N GLU A 124 0.88 7.70 -9.19
CA GLU A 124 0.75 6.86 -10.39
C GLU A 124 0.64 7.70 -11.67
N ARG A 125 -0.20 8.74 -11.68
CA ARG A 125 -0.34 9.64 -12.83
C ARG A 125 0.96 10.36 -13.17
N ARG A 126 1.71 10.77 -12.15
CA ARG A 126 3.02 11.41 -12.33
C ARG A 126 4.01 10.44 -12.98
N GLU A 127 4.07 9.21 -12.50
CA GLU A 127 4.94 8.17 -13.06
C GLU A 127 4.61 7.87 -14.53
N LEU A 128 3.32 7.71 -14.85
CA LEU A 128 2.86 7.49 -16.22
C LEU A 128 3.23 8.67 -17.13
N ALA A 129 3.08 9.90 -16.65
CA ALA A 129 3.43 11.10 -17.41
C ALA A 129 4.95 11.14 -17.71
N GLN A 130 5.80 10.80 -16.74
CA GLN A 130 7.26 10.75 -16.93
C GLN A 130 7.67 9.64 -17.91
N LEU A 131 7.03 8.48 -17.85
CA LEU A 131 7.24 7.39 -18.81
C LEU A 131 6.88 7.82 -20.24
N ILE A 132 5.78 8.55 -20.43
CA ILE A 132 5.34 9.07 -21.74
C ILE A 132 6.30 10.15 -22.25
N MET A 133 6.79 11.03 -21.37
CA MET A 133 7.70 12.11 -21.74
C MET A 133 9.12 11.63 -22.07
N GLY A 134 9.48 10.39 -21.73
CA GLY A 134 10.75 9.78 -22.14
C GLY A 134 11.99 10.31 -21.41
N GLU A 135 11.83 11.14 -20.38
CA GLU A 135 12.95 11.77 -19.66
C GLU A 135 13.79 10.78 -18.83
N GLN A 136 13.33 9.52 -18.66
CA GLN A 136 14.04 8.47 -17.92
C GLN A 136 14.10 7.09 -18.61
N TYR A 137 13.60 6.97 -19.85
CA TYR A 137 13.52 5.68 -20.55
C TYR A 137 14.01 5.81 -21.99
N GLU A 138 15.09 5.09 -22.33
CA GLU A 138 15.55 4.99 -23.72
C GLU A 138 14.55 4.20 -24.56
N THR A 139 14.15 4.78 -25.71
CA THR A 139 13.26 4.11 -26.67
C THR A 139 14.02 3.01 -27.40
N LEU A 140 13.69 1.74 -27.15
CA LEU A 140 14.38 0.58 -27.77
C LEU A 140 14.19 0.45 -29.29
N TRP A 141 13.20 1.13 -29.87
CA TRP A 141 12.90 1.05 -31.30
C TRP A 141 12.97 2.42 -31.96
N ALA A 142 14.16 2.74 -32.49
CA ALA A 142 14.28 3.79 -33.49
C ALA A 142 13.75 3.26 -34.83
N ARG A 143 12.76 3.95 -35.42
CA ARG A 143 12.29 3.65 -36.77
C ARG A 143 13.45 3.90 -37.73
N ARG A 144 14.00 2.84 -38.34
CA ARG A 144 14.93 2.99 -39.47
C ARG A 144 14.17 3.63 -40.63
N THR A 145 14.43 4.91 -40.87
CA THR A 145 14.13 5.53 -42.16
C THR A 145 15.07 4.93 -43.21
N SER A 146 14.48 4.24 -44.19
CA SER A 146 15.14 3.87 -45.44
C SER A 146 15.38 5.09 -46.31
#